data_AF-A0A6G3XEI3-F1
#
_entry.id   AF-A0A6G3XEI3-F1
#
_cell.length_a   1.000
_cell.length_b   1.000
_cell.length_c   1.000
_cell.angle_alpha   90.00
_cell.angle_beta   90.00
_cell.angle_gamma   90.00
#
_symmetry.space_group_name_H-M   'P 1'
#
loop_
_entity.id
_entity.type
_entity.pdbx_description
1 polymer ?
#
loop_
_entity_poly.entity_id
_entity_poly.type
_entity_poly.pdbx_seq_one_letter_code
_entity_poly.pdbx_strand_id
1 'polypeptide(L)' 'AARRIWARWMKETYGAKTDKAQWLRFHTQTAGVSLTAQQPYNNVVRTAVEALSAVLGGTNSLHTNAL' A
#
# COMPACT_ATOMS: atom_id res chain seq x y z
N ALA A 1 6.18 0.34 8.39
CA ALA A 1 5.73 0.19 9.80
C ALA A 1 4.68 -0.91 9.97
N ALA A 2 3.56 -0.88 9.23
CA ALA A 2 2.42 -1.79 9.40
C ALA A 2 2.78 -3.28 9.52
N ARG A 3 3.63 -3.83 8.63
CA ARG A 3 4.03 -5.26 8.70
C ARG A 3 4.68 -5.65 10.03
N ARG A 4 5.52 -4.78 10.61
CA ARG A 4 6.18 -5.03 11.90
C ARG A 4 5.21 -5.00 13.07
N ILE A 5 4.21 -4.12 13.02
CA ILE A 5 3.16 -4.03 14.05
C ILE A 5 2.29 -5.28 13.96
N TRP A 6 1.83 -5.62 12.75
CA TRP A 6 1.03 -6.81 12.48
C TRP A 6 1.70 -8.09 12.96
N ALA A 7 2.94 -8.34 12.53
CA ALA A 7 3.68 -9.55 12.91
C ALA A 7 3.83 -9.68 14.43
N ARG A 8 4.08 -8.56 15.13
CA ARG A 8 4.18 -8.52 16.59
C ARG A 8 2.88 -8.92 17.26
N TRP A 9 1.76 -8.31 16.87
CA TRP A 9 0.45 -8.65 17.45
C TRP A 9 0.05 -10.09 17.16
N MET A 10 0.25 -10.55 15.91
CA MET A 10 -0.03 -11.95 15.56
C MET A 10 0.75 -12.92 16.44
N LYS A 11 2.03 -12.64 16.72
CA LYS A 11 2.87 -13.49 17.57
C LYS A 11 2.53 -13.37 19.06
N GLU A 12 2.52 -12.16 19.60
CA GLU A 12 2.49 -11.90 21.05
C GLU A 12 1.07 -11.88 21.62
N THR A 13 0.10 -11.37 20.86
CA THR A 13 -1.29 -11.24 21.32
C THR A 13 -2.13 -12.45 20.94
N TYR A 14 -1.94 -12.98 19.72
CA TYR A 14 -2.78 -14.05 19.16
C TYR A 14 -2.10 -15.42 19.08
N GLY A 15 -0.82 -15.53 19.47
CA GLY A 15 -0.11 -16.80 19.54
C GLY A 15 0.12 -17.51 18.20
N ALA A 16 0.25 -16.75 17.10
CA ALA A 16 0.46 -17.29 15.76
C ALA A 16 1.78 -18.10 15.68
N LYS A 17 1.65 -19.40 15.40
CA LYS A 17 2.76 -20.37 15.46
C LYS A 17 3.60 -20.48 14.19
N THR A 18 3.10 -19.99 13.05
CA THR A 18 3.81 -20.09 11.76
C THR A 18 4.15 -18.70 11.23
N ASP A 19 5.28 -18.60 10.53
CA ASP A 19 5.73 -17.33 9.94
C ASP A 19 4.70 -16.79 8.95
N LYS A 20 4.07 -17.67 8.16
CA LYS A 20 3.02 -17.29 7.21
C LYS A 20 1.82 -16.62 7.88
N ALA A 21 1.44 -17.05 9.08
CA ALA A 21 0.35 -16.43 9.83
C ALA A 21 0.70 -15.02 10.35
N GLN A 22 1.99 -14.67 10.37
CA GLN A 22 2.48 -13.35 10.77
C GLN A 22 2.69 -12.40 9.57
N TRP A 23 2.50 -12.87 8.33
CA TRP A 23 2.71 -12.05 7.13
C TRP A 23 1.55 -11.10 6.88
N LEU A 24 1.84 -9.80 6.82
CA LEU A 24 0.91 -8.81 6.30
C LEU A 24 1.11 -8.65 4.79
N ARG A 25 0.18 -9.23 4.03
CA ARG A 25 0.02 -8.95 2.60
C ARG A 25 -1.05 -7.88 2.42
N PHE A 26 -0.83 -6.94 1.51
CA PHE A 26 -1.80 -5.88 1.26
C PHE A 26 -1.82 -5.47 -0.21
N HIS A 27 -3.00 -4.96 -0.59
CA HIS A 27 -3.22 -4.22 -1.82
C HIS A 27 -3.00 -2.73 -1.56
N THR A 28 -2.52 -2.00 -2.56
CA THR A 28 -2.44 -0.54 -2.53
C THR A 28 -3.17 0.05 -3.73
N GLN A 29 -3.87 1.14 -3.49
CA GLN A 29 -4.44 1.98 -4.52
C GLN A 29 -3.85 3.38 -4.38
N THR A 30 -3.49 4.02 -5.51
CA THR A 30 -3.11 5.43 -5.54
C THR A 30 -4.27 6.30 -5.04
N ALA A 31 -4.01 7.49 -4.50
CA ALA A 31 -5.04 8.27 -3.81
C ALA A 31 -6.00 8.92 -4.81
N GLY A 32 -7.28 8.54 -4.80
CA GLY A 32 -8.28 9.19 -5.67
C GLY A 32 -8.49 10.67 -5.31
N VAL A 33 -8.35 11.01 -4.03
CA VAL A 33 -8.51 12.38 -3.52
C VAL A 33 -7.37 13.33 -3.91
N SER A 34 -6.22 12.81 -4.35
CA SER A 34 -5.10 13.66 -4.79
C SER A 34 -5.25 14.15 -6.24
N LEU A 35 -6.20 13.57 -7.00
CA LEU A 35 -6.44 13.91 -8.39
C LEU A 35 -7.24 15.22 -8.50
N THR A 36 -6.85 16.06 -9.45
CA THR A 36 -7.49 17.36 -9.69
C THR A 36 -8.19 17.38 -11.04
N ALA A 37 -9.40 17.95 -11.09
CA ALA A 37 -10.09 18.20 -12.35
C ALA A 37 -9.35 19.26 -13.20
N GLN A 38 -8.73 20.24 -12.54
CA GLN A 38 -7.89 21.23 -13.18
C GLN A 38 -6.55 20.61 -13.58
N GLN A 39 -6.14 20.84 -14.83
CA GLN A 39 -4.91 20.30 -15.41
C GLN A 39 -4.77 18.78 -15.16
N PRO A 40 -5.71 17.95 -15.66
CA PRO A 40 -5.82 16.54 -15.27
C PRO A 40 -4.58 15.72 -15.68
N TYR A 41 -3.82 16.15 -16.69
CA TYR A 41 -2.56 15.49 -17.05
C TYR A 41 -1.51 15.52 -15.93
N ASN A 42 -1.58 16.48 -14.99
CA ASN A 42 -0.73 16.48 -13.81
C ASN A 42 -1.00 15.26 -12.90
N ASN A 43 -2.18 14.65 -13.00
CA ASN A 43 -2.54 13.44 -12.27
C ASN A 43 -1.67 12.24 -12.67
N VAL A 44 -1.17 12.19 -13.92
CA VAL A 44 -0.24 11.14 -14.36
C VAL A 44 1.03 11.14 -13.49
N VAL A 45 1.59 12.32 -13.22
CA VAL A 45 2.79 12.46 -12.37
C VAL A 45 2.46 12.14 -10.91
N ARG A 46 1.30 12.57 -10.40
CA ARG A 46 0.84 12.24 -9.04
C ARG A 46 0.74 10.73 -8.85
N THR A 47 -0.01 10.06 -9.73
CA THR A 47 -0.18 8.62 -9.73
C THR A 47 1.15 7.90 -9.90
N ALA A 48 2.08 8.40 -10.72
CA ALA A 48 3.40 7.79 -10.88
C ALA A 48 4.23 7.82 -9.58
N VAL A 49 4.25 8.94 -8.86
CA VAL A 49 4.97 9.07 -7.58
C VAL A 49 4.31 8.20 -6.49
N GLU A 50 2.99 8.16 -6.44
CA GLU A 50 2.24 7.31 -5.52
C GLU A 50 2.47 5.82 -5.81
N ALA A 51 2.48 5.43 -7.09
CA ALA A 51 2.77 4.07 -7.54
C ALA A 51 4.19 3.65 -7.15
N LEU A 52 5.19 4.51 -7.37
CA LEU A 52 6.57 4.27 -6.94
C LEU A 52 6.63 4.08 -5.42
N SER A 53 5.91 4.90 -4.65
CA SER A 53 5.82 4.77 -3.20
C SER A 53 5.22 3.43 -2.77
N ALA A 54 4.20 2.94 -3.48
CA ALA A 54 3.60 1.62 -3.23
C ALA A 54 4.56 0.46 -3.53
N VAL A 55 5.33 0.56 -4.63
CA VAL A 55 6.35 -0.42 -5.01
C VAL A 55 7.47 -0.47 -3.98
N LEU A 56 8.05 0.67 -3.60
CA LEU A 56 9.09 0.75 -2.58
C LEU A 56 8.57 0.35 -1.18
N GLY A 57 7.27 0.54 -0.93
CA GLY A 57 6.59 0.03 0.26
C GLY A 57 6.42 -1.50 0.28
N GLY A 58 6.63 -2.18 -0.86
CA GLY A 58 6.54 -3.62 -1.04
C GLY A 58 5.11 -4.17 -1.18
N THR A 59 4.20 -3.42 -1.80
CA THR A 59 2.81 -3.89 -1.98
C THR A 59 2.74 -5.21 -2.75
N ASN A 60 1.70 -6.02 -2.49
CA ASN A 60 1.52 -7.31 -3.16
C ASN A 60 0.67 -7.19 -4.44
N SER A 61 -0.14 -6.15 -4.54
CA SER A 61 -0.87 -5.78 -5.75
C SER A 61 -1.16 -4.28 -5.73
N LEU A 62 -1.19 -3.67 -6.91
CA LEU A 62 -1.30 -2.22 -7.06
C LEU A 62 -2.42 -1.87 -8.05
N HIS A 63 -3.27 -0.92 -7.65
CA HIS A 63 -4.18 -0.21 -8.55
C HIS A 63 -3.68 1.23 -8.74
N THR A 64 -3.54 1.63 -10.00
CA THR A 64 -3.21 3.00 -10.40
C THR A 64 -4.45 3.68 -10.97
N ASN A 65 -4.83 4.82 -10.40
CA ASN A 65 -5.97 5.59 -10.86
C ASN A 65 -5.70 6.23 -12.22
N ALA A 66 -6.77 6.61 -12.92
CA ALA A 66 -6.72 7.32 -14.19
C ALA A 66 -6.77 8.85 -13.99
N LEU A 67 -7.01 9.58 -15.10
CA LEU A 67 -7.09 11.05 -15.17
C LEU A 67 -8.21 11.63 -14.30
#